data_AF-G5JAK2-F1
#
_entry.id   AF-G5JAK2-F1
#
_cell.length_a   1.000
_cell.length_b   1.000
_cell.length_c   1.000
_cell.angle_alpha   90.00
_cell.angle_beta   90.00
_cell.angle_gamma   90.00
#
_symmetry.space_group_name_H-M   'P 1'
#
loop_
_entity.id
_entity.type
_entity.pdbx_description
1 polymer ?
#
loop_
_entity_poly.entity_id
_entity_poly.type
_entity_poly.pdbx_seq_one_letter_code
_entity_poly.pdbx_strand_id
1 'polypeptide(L)'
;MFASPRNLSKPLTYHGLRYRFEKLLEKCGFQHHNFSLYSYRRTVADKLSRQALTPKELMNAMGWKSYSSAIPYMEVNREVVDNAMRSLD
;
A
#
# COMPACT_ATOMS: atom_id res chain seq x y z
N MET A 1 13.49 -14.77 7.42
CA MET A 1 12.09 -15.20 7.59
C MET A 1 11.78 -15.18 9.09
N PHE A 2 10.65 -14.61 9.51
CA PHE A 2 10.33 -14.52 10.95
C PHE A 2 9.92 -15.90 11.48
N ALA A 3 10.49 -16.31 12.63
CA ALA A 3 10.18 -17.58 13.26
C ALA A 3 8.87 -17.52 14.06
N SER A 4 8.18 -18.65 14.17
CA SER A 4 7.02 -18.77 15.04
C SER A 4 7.46 -18.70 16.51
N PRO A 5 6.83 -17.87 17.36
CA PRO A 5 7.21 -17.76 18.78
C PRO A 5 7.06 -19.07 19.57
N ARG A 6 6.21 -19.99 19.09
CA ARG A 6 5.96 -21.29 19.74
C ARG A 6 6.87 -22.41 19.23
N ASN A 7 7.48 -22.23 18.06
CA ASN A 7 8.41 -23.18 17.50
C ASN A 7 9.36 -22.45 16.54
N LEU A 8 10.58 -22.21 17.01
CA LEU A 8 11.58 -21.43 16.29
C LEU A 8 12.06 -22.11 14.99
N SER A 9 11.85 -23.42 14.83
CA SER A 9 12.18 -24.13 13.58
C SER A 9 11.13 -23.96 12.49
N LYS A 10 9.96 -23.38 12.82
CA LYS A 10 8.88 -23.14 11.86
C LYS A 10 8.72 -21.65 11.57
N PRO A 11 8.38 -21.27 10.33
CA PRO A 11 8.12 -19.88 10.00
C PRO A 11 6.79 -19.39 10.58
N LEU A 12 6.71 -18.07 10.80
CA LEU A 12 5.46 -17.40 11.13
C LEU A 12 4.47 -17.54 9.95
N THR A 13 3.25 -17.99 10.25
CA THR A 13 2.21 -18.12 9.23
C THR A 13 1.46 -16.82 9.03
N TYR A 14 0.91 -16.63 7.82
CA TYR A 14 0.00 -15.53 7.53
C TYR A 14 -1.18 -15.47 8.50
N HIS A 15 -1.79 -16.62 8.81
CA HIS A 15 -2.91 -16.70 9.76
C HIS A 15 -2.51 -16.25 11.16
N GLY A 16 -1.33 -16.64 11.65
CA GLY A 16 -0.83 -16.20 12.95
C GLY A 16 -0.61 -14.68 13.01
N LEU A 17 -0.06 -14.10 11.94
CA LEU A 17 0.12 -12.66 11.83
C LEU A 17 -1.22 -11.92 11.75
N ARG A 18 -2.15 -12.40 10.92
CA ARG A 18 -3.50 -11.82 10.75
C ARG A 18 -4.28 -11.82 12.06
N TYR A 19 -4.29 -12.93 12.79
CA TYR A 19 -4.96 -13.02 14.09
C TYR A 19 -4.44 -11.98 15.09
N ARG A 20 -3.12 -11.80 15.17
CA ARG A 20 -2.51 -10.80 16.06
C ARG A 20 -2.86 -9.37 15.63
N PHE A 21 -2.90 -9.12 14.33
CA PHE A 21 -3.31 -7.83 13.78
C PHE A 21 -4.79 -7.52 14.09
N GLU A 22 -5.70 -8.45 13.88
CA GLU A 22 -7.12 -8.28 14.21
C GLU A 22 -7.32 -8.00 15.71
N LYS A 23 -6.59 -8.69 16.59
CA LYS A 23 -6.61 -8.41 18.03
C LYS A 23 -6.06 -7.03 18.40
N LEU A 24 -5.10 -6.50 17.64
CA LEU A 24 -4.60 -5.14 17.83
C LEU A 24 -5.67 -4.12 17.41
N LEU A 25 -6.32 -4.33 16.27
CA LEU A 25 -7.41 -3.46 15.80
C LEU A 25 -8.55 -3.39 16.82
N GLU A 26 -8.95 -4.54 17.37
CA GLU A 26 -9.97 -4.62 18.43
C GLU A 26 -9.57 -3.79 19.66
N LYS A 27 -8.32 -3.92 20.14
CA LYS A 27 -7.81 -3.12 21.27
C LYS A 27 -7.80 -1.62 21.00
N CYS A 28 -7.60 -1.21 19.76
CA CYS A 28 -7.58 0.19 19.34
C CYS A 28 -8.96 0.72 18.91
N GLY A 29 -10.02 -0.11 18.93
CA GLY A 29 -11.36 0.29 18.49
C GLY A 29 -11.55 0.37 16.96
N PHE A 30 -10.66 -0.25 16.17
CA PHE A 30 -10.66 -0.18 14.71
C PHE A 30 -11.19 -1.44 14.01
N GLN A 31 -11.82 -2.37 14.73
CA GLN A 31 -12.25 -3.66 14.19
C GLN A 31 -13.27 -3.57 13.04
N HIS A 32 -13.99 -2.45 12.89
CA HIS A 32 -14.98 -2.23 11.82
C HIS A 32 -14.48 -1.33 10.67
N HIS A 33 -13.20 -0.95 10.67
CA HIS A 33 -12.63 -0.02 9.69
C HIS A 33 -12.05 -0.72 8.43
N ASN A 34 -12.36 -2.00 8.20
CA ASN A 34 -11.88 -2.78 7.06
C ASN A 34 -10.35 -2.78 6.89
N PHE A 35 -9.60 -2.64 7.99
CA PHE A 35 -8.16 -2.74 7.97
C PHE A 35 -7.72 -4.19 7.74
N SER A 36 -6.71 -4.33 6.90
CA SER A 36 -6.02 -5.59 6.59
C SER A 36 -4.52 -5.41 6.70
N LEU A 37 -3.75 -6.51 6.70
CA LEU A 37 -2.29 -6.46 6.67
C LEU A 37 -1.73 -5.67 5.46
N TYR A 38 -2.50 -5.58 4.37
CA TYR A 38 -2.15 -4.76 3.20
C TYR A 38 -2.37 -3.26 3.40
N SER A 39 -3.08 -2.85 4.45
CA SER A 39 -3.40 -1.43 4.68
C SER A 39 -2.15 -0.60 4.90
N TYR A 40 -1.15 -1.13 5.61
CA TYR A 40 0.16 -0.48 5.75
C TYR A 40 0.83 -0.23 4.40
N ARG A 41 0.80 -1.21 3.48
CA ARG A 41 1.37 -1.07 2.15
C ARG A 41 0.68 0.05 1.36
N ARG A 42 -0.64 0.18 1.48
CA ARG A 42 -1.41 1.26 0.86
C ARG A 42 -1.04 2.63 1.43
N THR A 43 -0.88 2.73 2.76
CA THR A 43 -0.45 3.97 3.42
C THR A 43 0.97 4.38 3.01
N VAL A 44 1.88 3.42 2.86
CA VAL A 44 3.24 3.71 2.37
C VAL A 44 3.19 4.21 0.92
N ALA A 45 2.41 3.55 0.05
CA ALA A 45 2.24 3.99 -1.33
C ALA A 45 1.69 5.42 -1.43
N ASP A 46 0.64 5.75 -0.68
CA ASP A 46 0.05 7.08 -0.63
C ASP A 46 1.02 8.14 -0.11
N LYS A 47 1.84 7.82 0.91
CA LYS A 47 2.88 8.76 1.37
C LYS A 47 3.97 8.99 0.35
N LEU A 48 4.40 7.94 -0.35
CA LEU A 48 5.43 8.03 -1.38
C LEU A 48 4.92 8.76 -2.63
N SER A 49 3.65 8.56 -3.02
CA SER A 49 3.10 9.22 -4.20
C SER A 49 2.93 10.74 -4.02
N ARG A 50 2.83 11.21 -2.77
CA ARG A 50 2.85 12.65 -2.42
C ARG A 50 4.25 13.25 -2.40
N GLN A 51 5.29 12.42 -2.43
CA GLN A 51 6.63 12.89 -2.73
C GLN A 51 6.71 13.10 -4.24
N ALA A 52 7.58 14.00 -4.71
CA ALA A 52 7.76 14.30 -6.14
C ALA A 52 8.46 13.16 -6.91
N LEU A 53 7.97 11.93 -6.74
CA LEU A 53 8.44 10.71 -7.37
C LEU A 53 7.71 10.51 -8.70
N THR A 54 8.45 10.03 -9.68
CA THR A 54 7.87 9.56 -10.93
C THR A 54 7.07 8.27 -10.70
N PRO A 55 6.10 7.96 -11.58
CA PRO A 55 5.36 6.71 -11.55
C PRO A 55 6.23 5.45 -11.49
N LYS A 56 7.36 5.45 -12.20
CA LYS A 56 8.31 4.33 -12.26
C LYS A 56 9.05 4.14 -10.93
N GLU A 57 9.43 5.22 -10.26
CA GLU A 57 10.09 5.16 -8.95
C GLU A 57 9.14 4.62 -7.88
N LEU A 58 7.88 5.07 -7.88
CA LEU A 58 6.87 4.52 -6.98
C LEU A 58 6.66 3.02 -7.22
N MET A 59 6.55 2.60 -8.48
CA MET A 59 6.42 1.17 -8.82
C MET A 59 7.61 0.34 -8.35
N ASN A 60 8.82 0.84 -8.54
CA ASN A 60 10.05 0.17 -8.10
C ASN A 60 10.09 0.04 -6.58
N ALA A 61 9.80 1.12 -5.85
CA ALA A 61 9.78 1.12 -4.39
C ALA A 61 8.72 0.16 -3.82
N MET A 62 7.57 0.08 -4.47
CA MET A 62 6.48 -0.80 -4.06
C MET A 62 6.62 -2.23 -4.60
N GLY A 63 7.54 -2.51 -5.52
CA GLY A 63 7.67 -3.81 -6.18
C GLY A 63 6.45 -4.16 -7.05
N TRP A 64 5.85 -3.18 -7.72
CA TRP A 64 4.74 -3.38 -8.64
C TRP A 64 5.23 -3.62 -10.07
N LYS A 65 4.60 -4.59 -10.76
CA LYS A 65 4.93 -4.93 -12.15
C LYS A 65 4.11 -4.17 -13.19
N SER A 66 3.01 -3.55 -12.77
CA SER A 66 2.05 -2.87 -13.65
C SER A 66 1.72 -1.49 -13.11
N TYR A 67 1.58 -0.53 -14.03
CA TYR A 67 1.11 0.83 -13.73
C TYR A 67 -0.28 0.84 -13.13
N SER A 68 -1.13 -0.15 -13.46
CA SER A 68 -2.48 -0.26 -12.89
C SER A 68 -2.49 -0.37 -11.36
N SER A 69 -1.44 -0.93 -10.76
CA SER A 69 -1.29 -0.98 -9.30
C SER A 69 -0.92 0.37 -8.67
N ALA A 70 -0.34 1.27 -9.46
CA ALA A 70 0.21 2.54 -9.01
C ALA A 70 -0.75 3.71 -9.23
N ILE A 71 -1.57 3.65 -10.30
CA ILE A 71 -2.60 4.63 -10.65
C ILE A 71 -3.48 5.05 -9.45
N PRO A 72 -3.98 4.15 -8.58
CA PRO A 72 -4.87 4.55 -7.48
C PRO A 72 -4.24 5.51 -6.47
N TYR A 73 -2.90 5.64 -6.47
CA TYR A 73 -2.16 6.47 -5.54
C TYR A 73 -1.60 7.74 -6.20
N MET A 74 -1.69 7.86 -7.53
CA MET A 74 -1.16 9.01 -8.26
C MET A 74 -2.19 10.12 -8.29
N GLU A 75 -1.79 11.31 -7.85
CA GLU A 75 -2.58 12.51 -8.11
C GLU A 75 -2.46 12.90 -9.58
N VAL A 76 -3.61 13.06 -10.22
CA VAL A 76 -3.68 13.59 -11.57
C VAL A 76 -3.71 15.11 -11.47
N ASN A 77 -2.65 15.77 -11.93
CA ASN A 77 -2.63 17.23 -12.04
C ASN A 77 -3.61 17.65 -13.15
N ARG A 78 -4.74 18.28 -12.77
CA ARG A 78 -5.77 18.72 -13.71
C ARG A 78 -5.24 19.71 -14.75
N GLU A 79 -4.32 20.60 -14.39
CA GLU A 79 -3.75 21.56 -15.34
C GLU A 79 -2.96 20.86 -16.45
N VAL A 80 -2.27 19.77 -16.13
CA VAL A 80 -1.55 18.95 -17.13
C VAL A 80 -2.54 18.29 -18.08
N VAL A 81 -3.66 17.79 -17.55
CA VAL A 81 -4.73 17.20 -18.37
C VAL A 81 -5.37 18.26 -19.27
N ASP A 82 -5.71 19.43 -18.73
CA ASP A 82 -6.34 20.52 -19.47
C ASP A 82 -5.41 21.05 -20.58
N ASN A 83 -4.11 21.17 -20.30
CA ASN A 83 -3.12 21.58 -21.30
C ASN A 83 -2.93 20.51 -22.39
N ALA A 84 -2.92 19.23 -22.03
CA ALA A 84 -2.85 18.14 -23.02
C ALA A 84 -4.09 18.14 -23.93
N MET A 85 -5.29 18.34 -23.36
CA MET A 85 -6.53 18.44 -24.12
C MET A 85 -6.51 19.60 -25.12
N ARG A 86 -6.05 20.78 -24.70
CA ARG A 86 -5.92 21.96 -25.58
C ARG A 86 -4.86 21.79 -26.68
N SER A 87 -3.88 20.91 -26.50
CA SER A 87 -2.84 20.66 -27.51
C SER A 87 -3.28 19.74 -28.66
N LEU A 88 -4.47 19.15 -28.55
CA LEU A 88 -5.08 18.29 -29.58
C LEU A 88 -6.02 19.06 -30.52
N ASP A 89 -6.37 20.30 -30.17
CA ASP A 89 -7.13 21.25 -30.99
C ASP A 89 -6.19 22.06 -31.91
#